data_AF-A0A7S2HWX4-F1
#
_entry.id   AF-A0A7S2HWX4-F1
#
_cell.length_a   1.000
_cell.length_b   1.000
_cell.length_c   1.000
_cell.angle_alpha   90.00
_cell.angle_beta   90.00
_cell.angle_gamma   90.00
#
_symmetry.space_group_name_H-M   'P 1'
#
loop_
_entity.id
_entity.type
_entity.pdbx_description
1 polymer ?
#
loop_
_entity_poly.entity_id
_entity_poly.type
_entity_poly.pdbx_seq_one_letter_code
_entity_poly.pdbx_strand_id
1 'polypeptide(L)'
;MGLDTGAFIANLLLSHVSQEGHNNGSACAVWILDQVIIFWNTFCSRFIELRNDPVEHTGDYFQLFLFGDETALILVQEDFMEHLLHDTFGFAGMKMLRRNVGTVHVEDLDRIDSKDIRAKCERHGLDIAKGLIKQAKSYPTMDSIIEM
;
A
#
# COMPACT_ATOMS: atom_id res chain seq x y z
N MET A 1 -7.38 3.02 9.23
CA MET A 1 -7.31 3.27 7.78
C MET A 1 -6.28 2.38 7.07
N GLY A 2 -5.13 2.09 7.67
CA GLY A 2 -4.10 1.23 7.07
C GLY A 2 -4.58 -0.14 6.60
N LEU A 3 -5.63 -0.70 7.22
CA LEU A 3 -6.24 -1.95 6.78
C LEU A 3 -6.83 -1.86 5.37
N ASP A 4 -7.56 -0.80 5.05
CA ASP A 4 -8.26 -0.65 3.77
C ASP A 4 -7.30 -0.25 2.65
N THR A 5 -6.43 0.74 2.91
CA THR A 5 -5.36 1.14 1.98
C THR A 5 -4.41 -0.02 1.72
N GLY A 6 -3.99 -0.74 2.76
CA GLY A 6 -3.13 -1.91 2.64
C GLY A 6 -3.84 -3.04 1.90
N ALA A 7 -5.14 -3.22 2.14
CA ALA A 7 -5.94 -4.22 1.43
C ALA A 7 -6.05 -3.94 -0.07
N PHE A 8 -6.19 -2.67 -0.46
CA PHE A 8 -6.23 -2.25 -1.87
C PHE A 8 -4.86 -2.45 -2.52
N ILE A 9 -3.80 -1.90 -1.93
CA ILE A 9 -2.43 -1.98 -2.43
C ILE A 9 -1.96 -3.43 -2.56
N ALA A 10 -2.24 -4.30 -1.59
CA ALA A 10 -1.89 -5.71 -1.67
C ALA A 10 -2.45 -6.40 -2.90
N ASN A 11 -3.69 -6.09 -3.32
CA ASN A 11 -4.26 -6.69 -4.52
C ASN A 11 -3.56 -6.19 -5.79
N LEU A 12 -3.18 -4.90 -5.84
CA LEU A 12 -2.39 -4.37 -6.95
C LEU A 12 -1.00 -5.03 -7.01
N LEU A 13 -0.32 -5.19 -5.87
CA LEU A 13 0.97 -5.88 -5.82
C LEU A 13 0.86 -7.37 -6.19
N LEU A 14 -0.20 -8.06 -5.77
CA LEU A 14 -0.46 -9.44 -6.21
C LEU A 14 -0.71 -9.52 -7.73
N SER A 15 -1.43 -8.54 -8.28
CA SER A 15 -1.63 -8.44 -9.72
C SER A 15 -0.31 -8.16 -10.45
N HIS A 16 0.54 -7.29 -9.92
CA HIS A 16 1.88 -7.01 -10.44
C HIS A 16 2.72 -8.29 -10.54
N VAL A 17 2.87 -9.05 -9.45
CA VAL A 17 3.70 -10.28 -9.45
C VAL A 17 3.12 -11.39 -10.33
N SER A 18 1.82 -11.34 -10.64
CA SER A 18 1.17 -12.32 -11.52
C SER A 18 1.42 -12.08 -13.02
N GLN A 19 1.86 -10.88 -13.43
CA GLN A 19 1.92 -10.51 -14.86
C GLN A 19 2.86 -11.39 -15.68
N GLU A 20 3.93 -11.93 -15.07
CA GLU A 20 4.79 -12.92 -15.73
C GLU A 20 4.01 -14.18 -16.13
N GLY A 21 3.09 -14.64 -15.29
CA GLY A 21 2.26 -15.82 -15.55
C GLY A 21 1.18 -15.61 -16.61
N HIS A 22 0.74 -14.38 -16.82
CA HIS A 22 -0.28 -14.04 -17.82
C HIS A 22 0.28 -13.64 -19.18
N ASN A 23 1.61 -13.60 -19.34
CA ASN A 23 2.29 -13.17 -20.57
C ASN A 23 1.89 -11.76 -21.06
N ASN A 24 1.45 -10.87 -20.17
CA ASN A 24 1.05 -9.50 -20.49
C ASN A 24 2.25 -8.54 -20.68
N GLY A 25 3.48 -9.05 -20.50
CA GLY A 25 4.72 -8.29 -20.66
C GLY A 25 5.07 -7.39 -19.47
N SER A 26 6.32 -6.90 -19.45
CA SER A 26 6.84 -6.07 -18.35
C SER A 26 6.17 -4.70 -18.25
N ALA A 27 5.69 -4.14 -19.36
CA ALA A 27 5.03 -2.83 -19.39
C ALA A 27 3.76 -2.79 -18.51
N CYS A 28 2.97 -3.87 -18.51
CA CYS A 28 1.79 -3.97 -17.66
C CYS A 28 2.19 -4.04 -16.18
N ALA A 29 3.21 -4.83 -15.84
CA ALA A 29 3.71 -4.95 -14.48
C ALA A 29 4.20 -3.60 -13.94
N VAL A 30 4.97 -2.85 -14.73
CA VAL A 30 5.45 -1.50 -14.38
C VAL A 30 4.26 -0.54 -14.18
N TRP A 31 3.31 -0.54 -15.11
CA TRP A 31 2.12 0.32 -15.01
C TRP A 31 1.32 0.06 -13.73
N ILE A 32 1.21 -1.19 -13.28
CA ILE A 32 0.51 -1.52 -12.02
C ILE A 32 1.25 -0.92 -10.81
N LEU A 33 2.59 -0.93 -10.79
CA LEU A 33 3.35 -0.28 -9.71
C LEU A 33 3.12 1.24 -9.72
N ASP A 34 3.10 1.86 -10.91
CA ASP A 34 2.76 3.27 -11.04
C ASP A 34 1.37 3.57 -10.46
N GLN A 35 0.39 2.67 -10.65
CA GLN A 35 -0.95 2.83 -10.07
C GLN A 35 -0.94 2.77 -8.54
N VAL A 36 -0.08 1.95 -7.93
CA VAL A 36 0.06 1.91 -6.46
C VAL A 36 0.55 3.26 -5.93
N ILE A 37 1.55 3.85 -6.60
CA ILE A 37 2.12 5.15 -6.21
C ILE A 37 1.11 6.27 -6.42
N ILE A 38 0.44 6.30 -7.58
CA ILE A 38 -0.63 7.27 -7.88
C ILE A 38 -1.73 7.17 -6.83
N PHE A 39 -2.19 5.97 -6.51
CA PHE A 39 -3.22 5.76 -5.49
C PHE A 39 -2.80 6.35 -4.15
N TRP A 40 -1.62 6.00 -3.66
CA TRP A 40 -1.16 6.45 -2.35
C TRP A 40 -1.00 7.97 -2.29
N ASN A 41 -0.33 8.57 -3.27
CA ASN A 41 -0.10 10.01 -3.30
C ASN A 41 -1.41 10.80 -3.42
N THR A 42 -2.35 10.30 -4.24
CA THR A 42 -3.69 10.91 -4.36
C THR A 42 -4.45 10.80 -3.04
N PHE A 43 -4.41 9.63 -2.39
CA PHE A 43 -5.03 9.42 -1.10
C PHE A 43 -4.47 10.38 -0.03
N CYS A 44 -3.15 10.50 0.09
CA CYS A 44 -2.50 11.43 1.01
C CYS A 44 -2.93 12.88 0.76
N SER A 45 -2.87 13.32 -0.50
CA SER A 45 -3.26 14.68 -0.88
C SER A 45 -4.72 14.97 -0.52
N ARG A 46 -5.65 14.06 -0.87
CA ARG A 46 -7.07 14.23 -0.58
C ARG A 46 -7.39 14.14 0.91
N PHE A 47 -6.70 13.28 1.66
CA PHE A 47 -6.85 13.17 3.10
C PHE A 47 -6.46 14.47 3.80
N ILE A 48 -5.31 15.03 3.43
CA ILE A 48 -4.83 16.31 3.96
C ILE A 48 -5.76 17.46 3.56
N GLU A 49 -6.23 17.49 2.31
CA GLU A 49 -7.18 18.50 1.84
C GLU A 49 -8.47 18.48 2.67
N LEU A 50 -9.08 17.30 2.84
CA LEU A 50 -10.30 17.15 3.65
C LEU A 50 -10.07 17.51 5.12
N ARG A 51 -8.89 17.20 5.66
CA ARG A 51 -8.52 17.58 7.03
C ARG A 51 -8.39 19.10 7.17
N ASN A 52 -7.83 19.78 6.18
CA ASN A 52 -7.56 21.21 6.24
C ASN A 52 -8.75 22.07 5.75
N ASP A 53 -9.76 21.46 5.16
CA ASP A 53 -10.97 22.15 4.69
C ASP A 53 -11.79 22.65 5.89
N PRO A 54 -11.93 23.97 6.10
CA PRO A 54 -12.63 24.52 7.27
C PRO A 54 -14.15 24.28 7.26
N VAL A 55 -14.73 23.89 6.13
CA VAL A 55 -16.15 23.57 5.98
C VAL A 55 -16.42 22.10 6.29
N GLU A 56 -15.55 21.21 5.81
CA GLU A 56 -15.66 19.76 6.07
C GLU A 56 -15.08 19.37 7.43
N HIS A 57 -14.04 20.09 7.89
CA HIS A 57 -13.38 19.88 9.17
C HIS A 57 -14.13 20.58 10.33
N THR A 58 -15.32 20.07 10.64
CA THR A 58 -16.16 20.52 11.76
C THR A 58 -15.89 19.79 13.07
N GLY A 59 -14.95 18.84 13.09
CA GLY A 59 -14.64 18.02 14.26
C GLY A 59 -13.75 18.72 15.30
N ASP A 60 -13.82 18.26 16.55
CA ASP A 60 -13.04 18.81 17.67
C ASP A 60 -11.57 18.34 17.69
N TYR A 61 -11.21 17.36 16.87
CA TYR A 61 -9.84 16.85 16.75
C TYR A 61 -8.98 17.78 15.86
N PHE A 62 -7.68 17.89 16.15
CA PHE A 62 -6.71 18.67 15.34
C PHE A 62 -6.96 20.18 15.24
N GLN A 63 -7.70 20.76 16.19
CA GLN A 63 -7.90 22.20 16.26
C GLN A 63 -6.61 22.96 16.60
N LEU A 64 -6.31 24.06 15.89
CA LEU A 64 -5.06 24.83 16.04
C LEU A 64 -4.74 25.19 17.51
N PHE A 65 -5.77 25.54 18.30
CA PHE A 65 -5.60 25.90 19.71
C PHE A 65 -5.06 24.76 20.59
N LEU A 66 -5.21 23.49 20.17
CA LEU A 66 -4.67 22.33 20.88
C LEU A 66 -3.15 22.15 20.64
N PHE A 67 -2.62 22.70 19.55
CA PHE A 67 -1.23 22.49 19.11
C PHE A 67 -0.37 23.77 19.21
N GLY A 68 -0.98 24.90 19.54
CA GLY A 68 -0.31 26.17 19.79
C GLY A 68 -0.05 26.99 18.53
N ASP A 69 0.54 26.39 17.50
CA ASP A 69 0.81 27.04 16.22
C ASP A 69 0.66 26.10 15.01
N GLU A 70 0.70 26.70 13.81
CA GLU A 70 0.51 26.00 12.53
C GLU A 70 1.65 25.03 12.22
N THR A 71 2.87 25.31 12.69
CA THR A 71 4.04 24.44 12.48
C THR A 71 3.87 23.14 13.24
N ALA A 72 3.46 23.21 14.50
CA ALA A 72 3.16 22.03 15.31
C ALA A 72 2.02 21.19 14.69
N LEU A 73 1.01 21.84 14.12
CA LEU A 73 -0.10 21.15 13.45
C LEU A 73 0.34 20.39 12.20
N ILE A 74 1.25 20.96 11.41
CA ILE A 74 1.86 20.32 10.23
C ILE A 74 2.69 19.11 10.65
N LEU A 75 3.54 19.25 11.67
CA LEU A 75 4.38 18.14 12.16
C LEU A 75 3.55 16.93 12.62
N VAL A 76 2.45 17.17 13.34
CA VAL A 76 1.53 16.10 13.76
C VAL A 76 0.83 15.45 12.57
N GLN A 77 0.52 16.22 11.52
CA GLN A 77 -0.05 15.67 10.30
C GLN A 77 0.96 14.78 9.56
N GLU A 78 2.20 15.23 9.44
CA GLU A 78 3.28 14.46 8.80
C GLU A 78 3.53 13.15 9.57
N ASP A 79 3.65 13.22 10.90
CA ASP A 79 3.79 12.05 11.78
C ASP A 79 2.61 11.07 11.62
N PHE A 80 1.38 11.58 11.55
CA PHE A 80 0.21 10.74 11.31
C PHE A 80 0.26 10.02 9.96
N MET A 81 0.64 10.73 8.89
CA MET A 81 0.71 10.15 7.55
C MET A 81 1.84 9.13 7.43
N GLU A 82 2.97 9.34 8.12
CA GLU A 82 4.06 8.37 8.22
C GLU A 82 3.60 7.09 8.95
N HIS A 83 2.95 7.21 10.11
CA HIS A 83 2.41 6.07 10.82
C HIS A 83 1.37 5.31 9.97
N LEU A 84 0.52 6.04 9.24
CA LEU A 84 -0.47 5.44 8.35
C LEU A 84 0.17 4.71 7.16
N LEU A 85 1.30 5.20 6.62
CA LEU A 85 2.07 4.49 5.60
C LEU A 85 2.60 3.16 6.14
N HIS A 86 3.19 3.18 7.34
CA HIS A 86 3.72 1.98 7.98
C HIS A 86 2.62 0.93 8.24
N ASP A 87 1.46 1.36 8.75
CA ASP A 87 0.30 0.48 8.90
C ASP A 87 -0.15 -0.08 7.55
N THR A 88 -0.23 0.77 6.52
CA THR A 88 -0.62 0.39 5.16
C THR A 88 0.29 -0.71 4.61
N PHE A 89 1.62 -0.57 4.74
CA PHE A 89 2.57 -1.60 4.36
C PHE A 89 2.39 -2.89 5.17
N GLY A 90 2.26 -2.79 6.49
CA GLY A 90 2.07 -3.95 7.36
C GLY A 90 0.82 -4.76 6.97
N PHE A 91 -0.32 -4.08 6.79
CA PHE A 91 -1.57 -4.72 6.37
C PHE A 91 -1.51 -5.25 4.93
N ALA A 92 -0.84 -4.54 4.02
CA ALA A 92 -0.62 -5.02 2.67
C ALA A 92 0.16 -6.34 2.67
N GLY A 93 1.29 -6.39 3.37
CA GLY A 93 2.11 -7.59 3.50
C GLY A 93 1.36 -8.75 4.14
N MET A 94 0.62 -8.50 5.23
CA MET A 94 -0.22 -9.55 5.87
C MET A 94 -1.29 -10.10 4.91
N LYS A 95 -1.91 -9.22 4.10
CA LYS A 95 -2.91 -9.65 3.12
C LYS A 95 -2.27 -10.43 1.97
N MET A 96 -1.13 -9.99 1.44
CA MET A 96 -0.40 -10.73 0.42
C MET A 96 -0.01 -12.12 0.92
N LEU A 97 0.52 -12.22 2.14
CA LEU A 97 0.90 -13.48 2.77
C LEU A 97 -0.31 -14.43 2.88
N ARG A 98 -1.43 -13.97 3.46
CA ARG A 98 -2.62 -14.84 3.62
C ARG A 98 -3.26 -15.26 2.29
N ARG A 99 -3.07 -14.51 1.20
CA ARG A 99 -3.58 -14.85 -0.13
C ARG A 99 -2.73 -15.89 -0.87
N ASN A 100 -1.46 -16.04 -0.49
CA ASN A 100 -0.55 -17.01 -1.09
C ASN A 100 -0.58 -18.37 -0.36
N VAL A 101 -0.65 -18.37 0.97
CA VAL A 101 -0.57 -19.62 1.77
C VAL A 101 -1.81 -19.93 2.60
N GLY A 102 -2.78 -19.02 2.64
CA GLY A 102 -4.02 -19.19 3.39
C GLY A 102 -5.11 -19.88 2.56
N THR A 103 -6.29 -20.08 3.17
CA THR A 103 -7.38 -20.85 2.54
C THR A 103 -8.05 -20.15 1.35
N VAL A 104 -7.98 -18.81 1.28
CA VAL A 104 -8.67 -18.03 0.24
C VAL A 104 -7.65 -17.30 -0.61
N HIS A 105 -7.44 -17.81 -1.81
CA HIS A 105 -6.45 -17.34 -2.77
C HIS A 105 -6.95 -16.13 -3.57
N VAL A 106 -6.17 -15.69 -4.56
CA VAL A 106 -6.54 -14.66 -5.54
C VAL A 106 -6.48 -15.24 -6.96
N GLU A 107 -7.44 -14.80 -7.77
CA GLU A 107 -7.60 -15.28 -9.13
C GLU A 107 -6.40 -14.94 -10.02
N ASP A 108 -5.76 -13.79 -9.78
CA ASP A 108 -4.53 -13.35 -10.45
C ASP A 108 -3.45 -14.43 -10.43
N LEU A 109 -3.31 -15.17 -9.33
CA LEU A 109 -2.32 -16.25 -9.22
C LEU A 109 -2.94 -17.61 -9.62
N ASP A 110 -4.16 -17.91 -9.20
CA ASP A 110 -4.79 -19.21 -9.42
C ASP A 110 -5.04 -19.52 -10.91
N ARG A 111 -5.27 -18.50 -11.75
CA ARG A 111 -5.44 -18.65 -13.21
C ARG A 111 -4.16 -18.91 -13.98
N ILE A 112 -2.99 -18.87 -13.34
CA ILE A 112 -1.73 -19.22 -14.00
C ILE A 112 -1.67 -20.75 -14.14
N ASP A 113 -1.84 -21.24 -15.37
CA ASP A 113 -1.93 -22.69 -15.69
C ASP A 113 -0.64 -23.45 -15.35
N SER A 114 0.51 -22.85 -15.67
CA SER A 114 1.81 -23.45 -15.38
C SER A 114 2.12 -23.37 -13.90
N LYS A 115 2.13 -24.53 -13.23
CA LYS A 115 2.44 -24.63 -11.79
C LYS A 115 3.80 -24.06 -11.43
N ASP A 116 4.81 -24.24 -12.28
CA ASP A 116 6.15 -23.75 -12.03
C ASP A 116 6.22 -22.22 -12.13
N ILE A 117 5.53 -21.63 -13.10
CA ILE A 117 5.44 -20.17 -13.25
C ILE A 117 4.62 -19.58 -12.10
N ARG A 118 3.49 -20.21 -11.76
CA ARG A 118 2.66 -19.78 -10.62
C ARG A 118 3.45 -19.79 -9.31
N ALA A 119 4.19 -20.88 -9.03
CA ALA A 119 5.02 -20.97 -7.84
C ALA A 119 6.15 -19.93 -7.80
N LYS A 120 6.65 -19.50 -8.97
CA LYS A 120 7.60 -18.39 -9.07
C LYS A 120 6.94 -17.05 -8.70
N CYS A 121 5.76 -16.76 -9.25
CA CYS A 121 4.97 -15.56 -8.93
C CYS A 121 4.57 -15.52 -7.45
N GLU A 122 4.09 -16.64 -6.90
CA GLU A 122 3.73 -16.77 -5.49
C GLU A 122 4.94 -16.52 -4.57
N ARG A 123 6.11 -17.08 -4.91
CA ARG A 123 7.34 -16.86 -4.15
C ARG A 123 7.74 -15.38 -4.17
N HIS A 124 7.67 -14.73 -5.33
CA HIS A 124 7.93 -13.31 -5.46
C HIS A 124 6.96 -12.48 -4.59
N GLY A 125 5.65 -12.77 -4.66
CA GLY A 125 4.65 -12.12 -3.80
C GLY A 125 4.90 -12.34 -2.31
N LEU A 126 5.35 -13.53 -1.90
CA LEU A 126 5.73 -13.82 -0.51
C LEU A 126 6.99 -13.08 -0.07
N ASP A 127 7.96 -12.88 -0.96
CA ASP A 127 9.17 -12.12 -0.66
C ASP A 127 8.85 -10.64 -0.40
N ILE A 128 8.05 -10.02 -1.27
CA ILE A 128 7.52 -8.66 -1.06
C ILE A 128 6.73 -8.60 0.26
N ALA A 129 5.81 -9.55 0.49
CA ALA A 129 4.99 -9.57 1.70
C ALA A 129 5.83 -9.60 2.99
N LYS A 130 6.90 -10.42 3.01
CA LYS A 130 7.82 -10.49 4.16
C LYS A 130 8.58 -9.18 4.35
N GLY A 131 9.02 -8.54 3.26
CA GLY A 131 9.65 -7.21 3.28
C GLY A 131 8.72 -6.20 3.93
N LEU A 132 7.52 -6.03 3.38
CA LEU A 132 6.50 -5.12 3.90
C LEU A 132 6.17 -5.32 5.38
N ILE A 133 6.07 -6.57 5.86
CA ILE A 133 5.78 -6.85 7.27
C ILE A 133 6.97 -6.50 8.18
N LYS A 134 8.19 -6.88 7.78
CA LYS A 134 9.37 -6.80 8.66
C LYS A 134 10.06 -5.44 8.61
N GLN A 135 9.94 -4.74 7.49
CA GLN A 135 10.72 -3.57 7.13
C GLN A 135 9.83 -2.35 6.84
N ALA A 136 8.53 -2.39 7.18
CA ALA A 136 7.60 -1.26 6.96
C ALA A 136 8.21 0.11 7.36
N LYS A 137 8.85 0.17 8.54
CA LYS A 137 9.44 1.39 9.10
C LYS A 137 10.71 1.88 8.40
N SER A 138 11.32 1.07 7.54
CA SER A 138 12.48 1.50 6.74
C SER A 138 12.08 2.00 5.35
N TYR A 139 10.79 2.01 5.01
CA TYR A 139 10.27 2.50 3.74
C TYR A 139 9.67 3.90 3.92
N PRO A 140 10.41 4.97 3.59
CA PRO A 140 9.97 6.33 3.86
C PRO A 140 8.83 6.80 2.95
N THR A 141 8.66 6.16 1.78
CA THR A 141 7.64 6.54 0.79
C THR A 141 7.06 5.31 0.09
N MET A 142 5.94 5.50 -0.62
CA MET A 142 5.35 4.44 -1.44
C MET A 142 6.28 3.99 -2.57
N ASP A 143 7.15 4.85 -3.09
CA ASP A 143 8.12 4.52 -4.14
C ASP A 143 9.10 3.40 -3.73
N SER A 144 9.26 3.14 -2.43
CA SER A 144 10.08 2.04 -1.94
C SER A 144 9.66 0.67 -2.48
N ILE A 145 8.42 0.52 -2.96
CA ILE A 145 7.93 -0.72 -3.58
C ILE A 145 8.55 -1.02 -4.95
N ILE A 146 9.13 -0.02 -5.63
CA ILE A 146 9.75 -0.20 -6.95
C ILE A 146 11.00 -1.09 -6.86
N GLU A 147 11.65 -1.07 -5.69
CA GLU A 147 12.88 -1.83 -5.43
C GLU A 147 12.62 -3.24 -4.88
N MET A 148 11.34 -3.62 -4.69
CA MET A 148 10.91 -4.90 -4.11
C MET A 148 10.60 -5.94 -5.18
#